data_AF-A0A1M3D5K4-F1
#
_entry.id   AF-A0A1M3D5K4-F1
#
_cell.length_a   1.000
_cell.length_b   1.000
_cell.length_c   1.000
_cell.angle_alpha   90.00
_cell.angle_beta   90.00
_cell.angle_gamma   90.00
#
_symmetry.space_group_name_H-M   'P 1'
#
loop_
_entity.id
_entity.type
_entity.pdbx_description
1 polymer ?
#
loop_
_entity_poly.entity_id
_entity_poly.type
_entity_poly.pdbx_seq_one_letter_code
_entity_poly.pdbx_strand_id
1 'polypeptide(L)'
;MMKFPVNYTFLGLMINSLVDGGYHMSIDELFQEDEGIFNVLKSRFNEEFDISCYSDAELRGLEKSFFSLYGTVYTSSMLVNNNGLCLLVAYCFEFIQQECKD
;
A
#
# COMPACT_ATOMS: atom_id res chain seq x y z
N MET A 1 18.39 -5.52 18.81
CA MET A 1 17.12 -6.13 18.34
C MET A 1 16.70 -5.34 17.11
N MET A 2 16.71 -5.94 15.93
CA MET A 2 16.23 -5.26 14.71
C MET A 2 14.76 -4.87 14.94
N LYS A 3 14.45 -3.57 14.86
CA LYS A 3 13.07 -3.10 14.77
C LYS A 3 12.65 -3.34 13.33
N PHE A 4 11.99 -4.48 13.07
CA PHE A 4 11.45 -4.71 11.74
C PHE A 4 10.33 -3.70 11.47
N PRO A 5 10.18 -3.21 10.22
CA PRO A 5 9.05 -2.39 9.79
C PRO A 5 7.77 -3.24 9.73
N VAL A 6 7.29 -3.72 10.88
CA VAL A 6 6.19 -4.68 10.98
C VAL A 6 4.94 -4.14 10.27
N ASN A 7 4.70 -2.82 10.38
CA ASN A 7 3.55 -2.16 9.81
C ASN A 7 3.52 -2.24 8.28
N TYR A 8 4.64 -1.98 7.59
CA TYR A 8 4.72 -2.08 6.13
C TYR A 8 4.78 -3.53 5.65
N THR A 9 5.43 -4.40 6.42
CA THR A 9 5.54 -5.83 6.08
C THR A 9 4.17 -6.49 6.10
N PHE A 10 3.41 -6.31 7.18
CA PHE A 10 2.07 -6.89 7.30
C PHE A 10 1.11 -6.34 6.24
N LEU A 11 1.14 -5.03 5.99
CA LEU A 11 0.32 -4.41 4.95
C LEU A 11 0.66 -4.96 3.56
N GLY A 12 1.95 -5.05 3.22
CA GLY A 12 2.39 -5.60 1.95
C GLY A 12 1.93 -7.05 1.74
N LEU A 13 1.95 -7.87 2.79
CA LEU A 13 1.45 -9.25 2.73
C LEU A 13 -0.07 -9.32 2.50
N MET A 14 -0.86 -8.47 3.16
CA MET A 14 -2.30 -8.41 2.93
C MET A 14 -2.64 -7.99 1.49
N ILE A 15 -2.00 -6.95 0.98
CA ILE A 15 -2.24 -6.49 -0.39
C ILE A 15 -1.76 -7.54 -1.40
N ASN A 16 -0.65 -8.22 -1.12
CA ASN A 16 -0.18 -9.34 -1.95
C ASN A 16 -1.20 -10.48 -2.00
N SER A 17 -1.88 -10.78 -0.89
CA SER A 17 -2.97 -11.77 -0.86
C SER A 17 -4.12 -11.39 -1.80
N LEU A 18 -4.47 -10.10 -1.89
CA LEU A 18 -5.48 -9.64 -2.85
C LEU A 18 -5.02 -9.87 -4.30
N VAL A 19 -3.74 -9.60 -4.59
CA VAL A 19 -3.16 -9.85 -5.93
C VAL A 19 -3.19 -11.34 -6.27
N ASP A 20 -2.83 -12.21 -5.32
CA ASP A 20 -2.86 -13.68 -5.50
C ASP A 20 -4.29 -14.20 -5.71
N GLY A 21 -5.28 -13.59 -5.04
CA GLY A 21 -6.70 -13.83 -5.26
C GLY A 21 -7.24 -13.40 -6.63
N GLY A 22 -6.40 -12.79 -7.48
CA GLY A 22 -6.75 -12.35 -8.82
C GLY A 22 -7.39 -10.95 -8.87
N TYR A 23 -7.38 -10.22 -7.76
CA TYR A 23 -7.94 -8.86 -7.73
C TYR A 23 -7.06 -7.87 -8.49
N HIS A 24 -7.73 -6.92 -9.13
CA HIS A 24 -7.12 -5.87 -9.90
C HIS A 24 -7.79 -4.53 -9.62
N MET A 25 -6.95 -3.51 -9.53
CA MET A 25 -7.33 -2.10 -9.45
C MET A 25 -6.30 -1.32 -10.27
N SER A 26 -6.75 -0.42 -11.13
CA SER A 26 -5.86 0.48 -11.86
C SER A 26 -5.22 1.48 -10.90
N ILE A 27 -4.09 2.05 -11.30
CA ILE A 27 -3.41 3.10 -10.53
C ILE A 27 -4.32 4.33 -10.40
N ASP A 28 -5.02 4.68 -11.47
CA ASP A 28 -5.95 5.80 -11.46
C ASP A 28 -7.09 5.59 -10.45
N GLU A 29 -7.77 4.43 -10.47
CA GLU A 29 -8.81 4.10 -9.46
C GLU A 29 -8.30 4.22 -8.02
N LEU A 30 -7.03 3.87 -7.79
CA LEU A 30 -6.45 3.86 -6.45
C LEU A 30 -6.17 5.28 -5.90
N PHE A 31 -5.81 6.23 -6.77
CA PHE A 31 -5.41 7.59 -6.39
C PHE A 31 -6.42 8.68 -6.77
N GLN A 32 -7.54 8.34 -7.42
CA GLN A 32 -8.57 9.29 -7.83
C GLN A 32 -9.55 9.68 -6.71
N GLU A 33 -9.59 8.97 -5.59
CA GLU A 33 -10.62 9.19 -4.58
C GLU A 33 -10.16 10.09 -3.42
N ASP A 34 -10.95 11.14 -3.17
CA ASP A 34 -10.85 12.01 -1.99
C ASP A 34 -11.06 11.25 -0.66
N GLU A 35 -11.60 10.02 -0.73
CA GLU A 35 -11.91 9.18 0.42
C GLU A 35 -10.67 8.54 1.07
N GLY A 36 -9.53 8.50 0.38
CA GLY A 36 -8.28 7.88 0.86
C GLY A 36 -8.15 6.41 0.46
N ILE A 37 -6.91 5.99 0.19
CA ILE A 37 -6.54 4.67 -0.33
C ILE A 37 -7.16 3.53 0.50
N PHE A 38 -7.09 3.59 1.83
CA PHE A 38 -7.57 2.48 2.66
C PHE A 38 -9.09 2.37 2.71
N ASN A 39 -9.80 3.48 2.54
CA ASN A 39 -11.25 3.47 2.44
C ASN A 39 -11.69 2.83 1.11
N VAL A 40 -11.00 3.14 0.01
CA VAL A 40 -11.22 2.49 -1.30
C VAL A 40 -10.96 0.98 -1.22
N LEU A 41 -9.87 0.56 -0.58
CA LEU A 41 -9.55 -0.86 -0.43
C LEU A 41 -10.60 -1.58 0.45
N LYS A 42 -11.01 -0.97 1.57
CA LYS A 42 -12.06 -1.52 2.43
C LYS A 42 -13.40 -1.63 1.71
N SER A 43 -13.82 -0.59 0.99
CA SER A 43 -15.11 -0.59 0.29
C SER A 43 -15.16 -1.65 -0.81
N ARG A 44 -14.03 -1.88 -1.49
CA ARG A 44 -13.94 -2.82 -2.62
C ARG A 44 -13.69 -4.27 -2.20
N PHE A 45 -12.89 -4.51 -1.17
CA PHE A 45 -12.42 -5.85 -0.81
C PHE A 45 -12.95 -6.35 0.55
N ASN A 46 -13.60 -5.49 1.34
CA ASN A 46 -14.30 -5.80 2.59
C ASN A 46 -13.65 -6.93 3.42
N GLU A 47 -14.26 -8.13 3.45
CA GLU A 47 -13.83 -9.26 4.28
C GLU A 47 -12.44 -9.80 3.91
N GLU A 48 -11.95 -9.55 2.69
CA GLU A 48 -10.63 -9.99 2.24
C GLU A 48 -9.50 -9.01 2.58
N PHE A 49 -9.83 -7.82 3.10
CA PHE A 49 -8.85 -6.80 3.46
C PHE A 49 -9.07 -6.27 4.88
N ASP A 50 -8.64 -7.05 5.86
CA ASP A 50 -8.73 -6.71 7.28
C ASP A 50 -7.51 -5.92 7.79
N ILE A 51 -7.67 -4.60 7.88
CA ILE A 51 -6.66 -3.69 8.47
C ILE A 51 -7.01 -3.26 9.90
N SER A 52 -7.84 -4.01 10.61
CA SER A 52 -8.29 -3.68 11.98
C SER A 52 -7.16 -3.59 13.01
N CYS A 53 -6.00 -4.17 12.73
CA CYS A 53 -4.82 -4.08 13.59
C CYS A 53 -4.12 -2.71 13.53
N TYR A 54 -4.47 -1.84 12.59
CA TYR A 54 -3.92 -0.49 12.48
C TYR A 54 -4.86 0.53 13.13
N SER A 55 -4.28 1.48 13.84
CA SER A 55 -5.01 2.68 14.26
C SER A 55 -5.23 3.64 13.08
N ASP A 56 -6.25 4.48 13.16
CA ASP A 56 -6.51 5.50 12.13
C ASP A 56 -5.32 6.45 11.93
N ALA A 57 -4.52 6.69 12.97
CA ALA A 57 -3.34 7.53 12.89
C ALA A 57 -2.22 6.85 12.07
N GLU A 58 -2.03 5.55 12.25
CA GLU A 58 -1.09 4.76 11.44
C GLU A 58 -1.55 4.71 9.98
N LEU A 59 -2.83 4.44 9.73
CA LEU A 59 -3.38 4.41 8.37
C LEU A 59 -3.19 5.75 7.66
N ARG A 60 -3.50 6.88 8.31
CA ARG A 60 -3.23 8.21 7.73
C ARG A 60 -1.74 8.45 7.46
N GLY A 61 -0.86 7.96 8.33
CA GLY A 61 0.60 8.05 8.14
C GLY A 61 1.07 7.26 6.92
N LEU A 62 0.57 6.03 6.77
CA LEU A 62 0.85 5.16 5.62
C LEU A 62 0.34 5.79 4.31
N GLU A 63 -0.91 6.28 4.31
CA GLU A 63 -1.50 6.98 3.15
C GLU A 63 -0.66 8.17 2.71
N LYS A 64 -0.30 9.05 3.64
CA LYS A 64 0.56 10.21 3.34
C LYS A 64 1.88 9.79 2.71
N SER A 65 2.45 8.68 3.18
CA SER A 65 3.70 8.13 2.65
C SER A 65 3.51 7.61 1.22
N PHE A 66 2.43 6.87 0.94
CA PHE A 66 2.09 6.43 -0.42
C PHE A 66 1.85 7.58 -1.39
N PHE A 67 1.12 8.62 -0.99
CA PHE A 67 0.91 9.81 -1.82
C PHE A 67 2.22 10.55 -2.09
N SER A 68 3.13 10.61 -1.11
CA SER A 68 4.46 11.21 -1.29
C SER A 68 5.27 10.48 -2.38
N LEU A 69 5.21 9.14 -2.44
CA LEU A 69 5.89 8.38 -3.48
C LEU A 69 5.20 8.52 -4.84
N TYR A 70 3.87 8.49 -4.88
CA TYR A 70 3.11 8.63 -6.13
C TYR A 70 3.41 9.94 -6.86
N GLY A 71 3.56 11.05 -6.12
CA GLY A 71 3.91 12.34 -6.72
C GLY A 71 5.37 12.51 -7.13
N THR A 72 6.26 11.58 -6.75
CA THR A 72 7.73 11.76 -6.89
C THR A 72 8.42 10.64 -7.67
N VAL A 73 7.84 9.45 -7.72
CA VAL A 73 8.42 8.28 -8.38
C VAL A 73 7.53 7.82 -9.53
N TYR A 74 8.10 7.75 -10.73
CA TYR A 74 7.42 7.10 -11.85
C TYR A 74 7.14 5.64 -11.52
N THR A 75 5.90 5.18 -11.72
CA THR A 75 5.46 3.80 -11.45
C THR A 75 6.33 2.76 -12.16
N SER A 76 6.84 3.08 -13.35
CA SER A 76 7.80 2.26 -14.10
C SER A 76 9.10 1.99 -13.35
N SER A 77 9.57 2.93 -12.51
CA SER A 77 10.76 2.74 -11.68
C SER A 77 10.55 1.73 -10.56
N MET A 78 9.28 1.46 -10.21
CA MET A 78 8.87 0.44 -9.25
C MET A 78 8.57 -0.91 -9.93
N LEU A 79 8.85 -1.04 -11.24
CA LEU A 79 8.55 -2.23 -12.04
C LEU A 79 7.05 -2.60 -12.09
N VAL A 80 6.16 -1.61 -11.88
CA VAL A 80 4.71 -1.78 -11.92
C VAL A 80 4.11 -0.86 -12.99
N ASN A 81 3.33 -1.44 -13.91
CA ASN A 81 2.82 -0.71 -15.07
C ASN A 81 1.31 -0.49 -15.06
N ASN A 82 0.53 -1.36 -14.42
CA ASN A 82 -0.93 -1.37 -14.59
C ASN A 82 -1.75 -1.72 -13.35
N ASN A 83 -1.20 -2.40 -12.34
CA ASN A 83 -1.93 -2.82 -11.16
C ASN A 83 -1.56 -1.95 -9.94
N GLY A 84 -2.49 -1.10 -9.51
CA GLY A 84 -2.36 -0.26 -8.32
C GLY A 84 -2.11 -1.05 -7.05
N LEU A 85 -2.65 -2.28 -6.92
CA LEU A 85 -2.36 -3.15 -5.78
C LEU A 85 -0.88 -3.56 -5.76
N CYS A 86 -0.31 -3.93 -6.92
CA CYS A 86 1.13 -4.21 -7.03
C CYS A 86 1.98 -2.97 -6.72
N LEU A 87 1.49 -1.77 -7.08
CA LEU A 87 2.19 -0.52 -6.77
C LEU A 87 2.25 -0.28 -5.25
N LEU A 88 1.16 -0.53 -4.52
CA LEU A 88 1.18 -0.44 -3.05
C LEU A 88 2.12 -1.47 -2.40
N VAL A 89 2.19 -2.70 -2.94
CA VAL A 89 3.17 -3.69 -2.48
C VAL A 89 4.60 -3.18 -2.69
N ALA A 90 4.89 -2.62 -3.87
CA ALA A 90 6.20 -2.04 -4.16
C ALA A 90 6.54 -0.87 -3.22
N TYR A 91 5.56 -0.01 -2.88
CA TYR A 91 5.75 1.03 -1.89
C TYR A 91 6.05 0.48 -0.49
N CYS A 92 5.37 -0.59 -0.08
CA CYS A 92 5.68 -1.25 1.19
C CYS A 92 7.14 -1.71 1.22
N PHE A 93 7.67 -2.28 0.13
CA PHE A 93 9.08 -2.66 0.05
C PHE A 93 10.03 -1.45 0.11
N GLU A 94 9.71 -0.36 -0.59
CA GLU A 94 10.52 0.86 -0.53
C GLU A 94 10.60 1.42 0.90
N PHE A 95 9.48 1.49 1.63
CA PHE A 95 9.48 1.96 3.02
C PHE A 95 10.22 1.01 3.96
N ILE A 96 10.06 -0.31 3.79
CA ILE A 96 10.85 -1.30 4.54
C ILE A 96 12.35 -1.06 4.30
N GLN A 97 12.75 -0.81 3.05
CA GLN A 97 14.13 -0.55 2.70
C GLN A 97 14.65 0.77 3.29
N GLN A 98 13.83 1.83 3.31
CA GLN A 98 14.19 3.12 3.91
C GLN A 98 14.39 3.00 5.42
N GLU A 99 13.46 2.36 6.13
CA GLU A 99 13.57 2.15 7.59
C GLU A 99 14.75 1.25 7.98
N CYS A 100 15.22 0.39 7.07
CA CYS A 100 16.39 -0.46 7.31
C CYS A 100 17.73 0.25 7.01
N LYS A 101 17.70 1.42 6.35
CA LYS A 101 18.90 2.23 6.05
C LYS A 101 19.22 3.23 7.18
N ASP A 102 18.22 3.59 7.97
CA ASP A 102 18.32 4.49 9.14
C ASP A 102 18.60 3.71 10.45
#